data_AF-U5HEI7-F1
#
_entry.id   AF-U5HEI7-F1
#
_cell.length_a   1.000
_cell.length_b   1.000
_cell.length_c   1.000
_cell.angle_alpha   90.00
_cell.angle_beta   90.00
_cell.angle_gamma   90.00
#
_symmetry.space_group_name_H-M   'P 1'
#
loop_
_entity.id
_entity.type
_entity.pdbx_description
1 polymer ?
#
loop_
_entity_poly.entity_id
_entity_poly.type
_entity_poly.pdbx_seq_one_letter_code
_entity_poly.pdbx_strand_id
1 'polypeptide(L)'
;MSSYAGLQREHASSTPFSPLISPSAAQPLAIVLLSIAFVSSFYFSTLRPSKIPTTEIATALVASILGGFGLVFAFCALGVNI
;
A
#
# COMPACT_ATOMS: atom_id res chain seq x y z
N MET A 1 13.94 -19.56 -31.00
CA MET A 1 14.46 -18.53 -30.07
C MET A 1 14.54 -17.21 -30.82
N SER A 2 14.02 -16.12 -30.25
CA SER A 2 14.18 -14.79 -30.82
C SER A 2 15.66 -14.37 -30.74
N SER A 3 16.18 -13.74 -31.79
CA SER A 3 17.54 -13.21 -31.78
C SER A 3 17.60 -11.93 -30.92
N TYR A 4 18.75 -11.65 -30.31
CA TYR A 4 18.96 -10.43 -29.51
C TYR A 4 18.58 -9.15 -30.29
N ALA A 5 18.94 -9.09 -31.57
CA ALA A 5 18.60 -7.97 -32.46
C ALA A 5 17.09 -7.81 -32.69
N GLY A 6 16.31 -8.89 -32.54
CA GLY A 6 14.84 -8.84 -32.57
C GLY A 6 14.27 -8.26 -31.28
N LEU A 7 14.73 -8.74 -30.12
CA LEU A 7 14.30 -8.26 -28.80
C LEU A 7 14.65 -6.78 -28.57
N GLN A 8 15.82 -6.34 -29.05
CA GLN A 8 16.23 -4.94 -28.93
C GLN A 8 15.32 -4.00 -29.73
N ARG A 9 14.88 -4.42 -30.93
CA ARG A 9 13.93 -3.66 -31.75
C ARG A 9 12.56 -3.58 -31.09
N GLU A 10 12.09 -4.68 -30.53
CA GLU A 10 10.82 -4.73 -29.80
C GLU A 10 10.85 -3.82 -28.56
N HIS A 11 11.91 -3.92 -27.74
CA HIS A 11 12.10 -3.05 -26.58
C HIS A 11 12.12 -1.56 -26.97
N ALA A 12 12.78 -1.20 -28.07
CA ALA A 12 12.83 0.18 -28.55
C ALA A 12 11.46 0.70 -29.04
N SER A 13 10.56 -0.18 -29.48
CA SER A 13 9.21 0.19 -29.92
C SER A 13 8.16 0.19 -28.80
N SER A 14 8.50 -0.37 -27.63
CA SER A 14 7.58 -0.49 -26.50
C SER A 14 7.39 0.83 -25.77
N THR A 15 6.19 1.03 -25.21
CA THR A 15 5.90 2.20 -24.38
C THR A 15 6.75 2.17 -23.10
N PRO A 16 7.35 3.30 -22.69
CA PRO A 16 8.03 3.40 -21.42
C PRO A 16 7.12 3.04 -20.25
N PHE A 17 7.68 2.41 -19.23
CA PHE A 17 6.98 2.17 -17.98
C PHE A 17 6.55 3.50 -17.35
N SER A 18 5.27 3.61 -17.03
CA SER A 18 4.72 4.71 -16.26
C SER A 18 4.14 4.14 -14.96
N PRO A 19 4.63 4.57 -13.79
CA PRO A 19 4.16 4.05 -12.52
C PRO A 19 2.70 4.45 -12.29
N LEU A 20 1.91 3.51 -11.77
CA LEU A 20 0.50 3.76 -11.43
C LEU A 20 0.35 4.89 -10.39
N ILE A 21 1.34 5.01 -9.50
CA ILE A 21 1.37 6.00 -8.43
C ILE A 21 2.66 6.80 -8.57
N SER A 22 2.54 8.13 -8.62
CA SER A 22 3.70 9.01 -8.65
C SER A 22 4.55 8.83 -7.38
N PRO A 23 5.90 8.77 -7.49
CA PRO A 23 6.77 8.68 -6.32
C PRO A 23 6.54 9.79 -5.28
N SER A 24 6.18 10.99 -5.75
CA SER A 24 5.84 12.12 -4.87
C SER A 24 4.60 11.91 -4.01
N ALA A 25 3.70 10.98 -4.39
CA ALA A 25 2.50 10.66 -3.63
C ALA A 25 2.74 9.63 -2.52
N ALA A 26 3.88 8.94 -2.50
CA ALA A 26 4.15 7.87 -1.53
C ALA A 26 4.14 8.38 -0.08
N GLN A 27 4.84 9.49 0.20
CA GLN A 27 4.91 10.05 1.55
C GLN A 27 3.55 10.53 2.10
N PRO A 28 2.75 11.36 1.38
CA PRO A 28 1.45 11.76 1.90
C PRO A 28 0.49 10.58 2.04
N LEU A 29 0.51 9.59 1.14
CA LEU A 29 -0.30 8.39 1.27
C LEU A 29 0.10 7.56 2.50
N ALA A 30 1.40 7.38 2.75
CA ALA A 30 1.90 6.69 3.93
C ALA A 30 1.38 7.35 5.22
N ILE A 31 1.52 8.67 5.34
CA ILE A 31 1.11 9.43 6.53
C ILE A 31 -0.40 9.27 6.77
N VAL A 32 -1.22 9.46 5.73
CA VAL A 32 -2.69 9.38 5.87
C VAL A 32 -3.11 7.96 6.25
N LEU A 33 -2.61 6.94 5.56
CA LEU A 33 -2.99 5.55 5.79
C LEU A 33 -2.54 5.05 7.17
N LEU A 34 -1.30 5.36 7.59
CA LEU A 34 -0.81 5.00 8.94
C LEU A 34 -1.58 5.73 10.02
N SER A 35 -1.92 7.01 9.82
CA SER A 35 -2.68 7.78 10.81
C SER A 35 -4.07 7.17 11.02
N ILE A 36 -4.77 6.82 9.94
CA ILE A 36 -6.09 6.17 10.04
C ILE A 36 -5.95 4.77 10.64
N ALA A 37 -4.92 4.00 10.26
CA ALA A 37 -4.65 2.69 10.84
C ALA A 37 -4.38 2.78 12.36
N PHE A 38 -3.60 3.77 12.80
CA PHE A 38 -3.33 4.04 14.21
C PHE A 38 -4.62 4.38 14.97
N VAL A 39 -5.42 5.31 14.47
CA VAL A 39 -6.71 5.69 15.11
C VAL A 39 -7.67 4.50 15.13
N SER A 40 -7.75 3.71 14.07
CA SER A 40 -8.60 2.52 14.00
C SER A 40 -8.16 1.45 14.99
N SER A 41 -6.85 1.25 15.14
CA SER A 41 -6.29 0.31 16.13
C SER A 41 -6.54 0.78 17.57
N PHE A 42 -6.44 2.09 17.81
CA PHE A 42 -6.80 2.68 19.10
C PHE A 42 -8.30 2.52 19.36
N TYR A 43 -9.15 2.78 18.37
CA TYR A 43 -10.59 2.58 18.51
C TYR A 43 -10.92 1.12 18.84
N PHE A 44 -10.30 0.16 18.14
CA PHE A 44 -10.46 -1.27 18.42
C PHE A 44 -10.12 -1.62 19.87
N SER A 45 -9.08 -1.04 20.46
CA SER A 45 -8.71 -1.30 21.87
C SER A 45 -9.71 -0.74 22.88
N THR A 46 -10.52 0.25 22.49
CA THR A 46 -11.59 0.83 23.33
C THR A 46 -12.93 0.11 23.21
N LEU A 47 -13.07 -0.82 22.25
CA LEU A 47 -14.32 -1.56 22.07
C LEU A 47 -14.56 -2.47 23.27
N ARG A 48 -15.81 -2.44 23.77
CA ARG A 48 -16.24 -3.37 24.82
C ARG A 48 -16.53 -4.74 24.18
N PRO A 49 -16.07 -5.85 24.79
CA PRO A 49 -16.33 -7.19 24.28
C PRO A 49 -17.82 -7.42 24.08
N SER A 50 -18.20 -7.88 22.89
CA SER A 50 -19.59 -8.17 22.55
C SER A 50 -19.80 -9.68 22.32
N LYS A 51 -21.05 -10.15 22.49
CA LYS A 51 -21.41 -11.55 22.17
C LYS A 51 -21.23 -11.88 20.69
N ILE A 52 -21.34 -10.89 19.80
CA ILE A 52 -21.16 -11.03 18.35
C ILE A 52 -20.19 -9.93 17.90
N PRO A 53 -18.90 -10.25 17.69
CA PRO A 53 -17.82 -9.26 17.54
C PRO A 53 -17.75 -8.64 16.13
N THR A 54 -18.89 -8.20 15.58
CA THR A 54 -18.95 -7.63 14.22
C THR A 54 -18.14 -6.34 14.09
N THR A 55 -18.26 -5.43 15.05
CA THR A 55 -17.54 -4.15 15.07
C THR A 55 -16.04 -4.34 15.31
N GLU A 56 -15.69 -5.27 16.19
CA GLU A 56 -14.30 -5.66 16.47
C GLU A 56 -13.63 -6.21 15.21
N ILE A 57 -14.29 -7.14 14.50
CA ILE A 57 -13.76 -7.71 13.25
C ILE A 57 -13.65 -6.63 12.17
N ALA A 58 -14.70 -5.83 11.97
CA ALA A 58 -14.70 -4.79 10.94
C ALA A 58 -13.58 -3.76 11.16
N THR A 59 -13.40 -3.28 12.39
CA THR A 59 -12.38 -2.29 12.72
C THR A 59 -10.97 -2.86 12.63
N ALA A 60 -10.77 -4.11 13.07
CA ALA A 60 -9.49 -4.81 12.92
C ALA A 60 -9.12 -5.01 11.44
N LEU A 61 -10.08 -5.37 10.58
CA LEU A 61 -9.84 -5.52 9.14
C LEU A 61 -9.47 -4.18 8.48
N VAL A 62 -10.20 -3.11 8.79
CA VAL A 62 -9.89 -1.77 8.28
C VAL A 62 -8.50 -1.33 8.73
N ALA A 63 -8.18 -1.48 10.02
CA ALA A 63 -6.86 -1.16 10.55
C ALA A 63 -5.74 -1.96 9.88
N SER A 64 -5.95 -3.26 9.66
CA SER A 64 -4.98 -4.16 9.04
C SER A 64 -4.69 -3.78 7.58
N ILE A 65 -5.74 -3.56 6.78
CA ILE A 65 -5.60 -3.17 5.37
C ILE A 65 -4.86 -1.84 5.25
N LEU A 66 -5.31 -0.82 5.99
CA LEU A 66 -4.72 0.52 5.95
C LEU A 66 -3.29 0.53 6.48
N GLY A 67 -3.00 -0.23 7.55
CA GLY A 67 -1.67 -0.37 8.10
C GLY A 67 -0.71 -1.04 7.11
N GLY A 68 -1.15 -2.11 6.44
CA GLY A 68 -0.37 -2.80 5.42
C GLY A 68 -0.01 -1.90 4.25
N PHE A 69 -1.02 -1.26 3.62
CA PHE A 69 -0.76 -0.32 2.51
C PHE A 69 0.08 0.87 2.94
N GLY A 70 -0.19 1.45 4.11
CA GLY A 70 0.57 2.58 4.59
C GLY A 70 2.05 2.25 4.85
N LEU A 71 2.36 1.04 5.34
CA LEU A 71 3.74 0.59 5.50
C LEU A 71 4.46 0.43 4.16
N VAL A 72 3.79 -0.12 3.15
CA VAL A 72 4.34 -0.22 1.79
C VAL A 72 4.70 1.18 1.27
N PHE A 73 3.78 2.14 1.36
CA PHE A 73 4.04 3.51 0.92
C PHE A 73 5.14 4.20 1.75
N ALA A 74 5.25 3.91 3.05
CA ALA A 74 6.31 4.45 3.89
C ALA A 74 7.69 3.96 3.42
N PHE A 75 7.84 2.66 3.12
CA PHE A 75 9.09 2.12 2.61
C PHE A 75 9.44 2.64 1.21
N CYS A 76 8.45 2.80 0.32
CA CYS A 76 8.65 3.47 -0.96
C CYS A 76 9.10 4.92 -0.78
N ALA A 77 8.53 5.67 0.18
CA ALA A 77 8.91 7.05 0.46
C ALA A 77 10.33 7.18 1.02
N LEU A 78 10.80 6.20 1.79
CA LEU A 78 12.17 6.13 2.32
C LEU A 78 13.20 5.66 1.28
N GLY A 79 12.77 5.29 0.07
CA GLY A 79 13.64 4.79 -0.99
C GLY A 79 14.11 3.35 -0.79
N VAL A 80 13.55 2.61 0.17
CA VAL A 80 13.81 1.16 0.33
C VAL A 80 13.29 0.39 -0.88
N ASN A 81 12.16 0.84 -1.44
CA ASN A 81 11.47 0.30 -2.62
C ASN A 81 11.28 -1.22 -2.57
N ILE A 82 10.05 -1.64 -2.27
CA ILE A 82 9.63 -3.05 -2.25
C ILE A 82 9.25 -3.57 -3.64
#